data_AF-F3GPT3-F1
#
_entry.id   AF-F3GPT3-F1
#
_cell.length_a   1.000
_cell.length_b   1.000
_cell.length_c   1.000
_cell.angle_alpha   90.00
_cell.angle_beta   90.00
_cell.angle_gamma   90.00
#
_symmetry.space_group_name_H-M   'P 1'
#
loop_
_entity.id
_entity.type
_entity.pdbx_description
1 polymer ?
#
loop_
_entity_poly.entity_id
_entity_poly.type
_entity_poly.pdbx_seq_one_letter_code
_entity_poly.pdbx_strand_id
1 'polypeptide(L)' 'TITLGIGRNMVKSIQFWGEAFGIVDGRDSSGLQSGPIGSLLLSKDGWDPFLEQPESLWLLH' A
#
# COMPACT_ATOMS: atom_id res chain seq x y z
N THR A 1 -17.14 -9.46 -10.48
CA THR A 1 -16.28 -9.83 -9.34
C THR A 1 -15.80 -8.56 -8.67
N ILE A 2 -15.85 -8.47 -7.34
CA ILE A 2 -15.25 -7.33 -6.61
C ILE A 2 -13.76 -7.67 -6.45
N THR A 3 -12.88 -7.02 -7.22
CA THR A 3 -11.44 -7.39 -7.28
C THR A 3 -10.71 -7.24 -5.94
N LEU A 4 -11.07 -6.23 -5.14
CA LEU A 4 -10.40 -5.90 -3.87
C LEU A 4 -11.17 -6.38 -2.63
N GLY A 5 -12.35 -6.98 -2.78
CA GLY A 5 -13.19 -7.41 -1.64
C GLY A 5 -13.75 -6.29 -0.76
N ILE A 6 -13.58 -5.01 -1.13
CA ILE A 6 -14.06 -3.84 -0.37
C ILE A 6 -15.23 -3.12 -1.04
N GLY A 7 -15.98 -2.35 -0.25
CA GLY A 7 -17.06 -1.50 -0.75
C GLY A 7 -16.54 -0.37 -1.64
N ARG A 8 -17.33 0.05 -2.65
CA ARG A 8 -16.97 1.12 -3.60
C ARG A 8 -16.52 2.41 -2.90
N ASN A 9 -17.14 2.77 -1.79
CA ASN A 9 -16.82 3.98 -1.04
C ASN A 9 -15.49 3.89 -0.29
N MET A 10 -14.95 2.69 -0.07
CA MET A 10 -13.66 2.46 0.59
C MET A 10 -12.49 2.48 -0.39
N VAL A 11 -12.74 2.34 -1.70
CA VAL A 11 -11.69 2.31 -2.73
C VAL A 11 -10.86 3.59 -2.72
N LYS A 12 -11.50 4.76 -2.55
CA LYS A 12 -10.76 6.03 -2.47
C LYS A 12 -9.92 6.13 -1.20
N SER A 13 -10.43 5.63 -0.07
CA SER A 13 -9.70 5.65 1.19
C SER A 13 -8.46 4.75 1.17
N ILE A 14 -8.57 3.53 0.61
CA ILE A 14 -7.42 2.62 0.53
C ILE A 14 -6.35 3.15 -0.44
N GLN A 15 -6.77 3.79 -1.55
CA GLN A 15 -5.84 4.48 -2.44
C GLN A 15 -5.12 5.62 -1.72
N PHE A 16 -5.86 6.50 -1.05
CA PHE A 16 -5.30 7.64 -0.32
C PHE A 16 -4.25 7.21 0.70
N TRP A 17 -4.55 6.21 1.55
CA TRP A 17 -3.59 5.73 2.54
C TRP A 17 -2.39 5.04 1.90
N GLY A 18 -2.61 4.28 0.82
CA GLY A 18 -1.52 3.67 0.06
C GLY A 18 -0.54 4.71 -0.50
N GLU A 19 -1.06 5.83 -1.01
CA GLU A 19 -0.24 6.95 -1.50
C GLU A 19 0.44 7.71 -0.36
N ALA A 20 -0.28 8.00 0.73
CA ALA A 20 0.25 8.74 1.88
C ALA A 20 1.45 8.02 2.53
N PHE A 21 1.42 6.69 2.58
CA PHE A 21 2.53 5.87 3.10
C PHE A 21 3.60 5.52 2.05
N GLY A 22 3.46 5.96 0.79
CA GLY A 22 4.38 5.57 -0.29
C GLY A 22 4.35 4.06 -0.61
N ILE A 23 3.25 3.38 -0.28
CA ILE A 23 3.01 1.97 -0.62
C ILE A 23 2.71 1.84 -2.11
N VAL A 24 1.96 2.80 -2.65
CA VAL A 24 1.67 2.93 -4.08
C VAL A 24 1.95 4.35 -4.55
N ASP A 25 2.35 4.48 -5.81
CA ASP A 25 2.53 5.75 -6.49
C ASP A 25 1.59 5.84 -7.68
N GLY A 26 0.92 6.99 -7.85
CA GLY A 26 0.12 7.30 -9.02
C GLY A 26 1.01 7.76 -10.18
N ARG A 27 0.93 7.11 -11.34
CA ARG A 27 1.39 7.70 -12.62
C ARG A 27 0.17 8.12 -13.44
N ASP A 28 0.22 9.35 -13.96
CA ASP A 28 -0.85 10.10 -14.66
C ASP A 28 -1.51 9.42 -15.88
N SER A 29 -1.17 8.18 -16.23
CA SER A 29 -1.81 7.46 -17.34
C SER A 29 -1.88 5.93 -17.23
N SER A 30 -1.05 5.30 -16.38
CA SER A 30 -0.94 3.84 -16.30
C SER A 30 -1.61 3.21 -15.07
N GLY A 31 -2.21 4.03 -14.20
CA GLY A 31 -2.72 3.59 -12.90
C GLY A 31 -1.66 3.56 -11.80
N LEU A 32 -2.01 2.93 -10.68
CA LEU A 32 -1.14 2.82 -9.50
C LEU A 32 -0.01 1.80 -9.74
N GLN A 33 1.19 2.14 -9.28
CA GLN A 33 2.34 1.24 -9.21
C GLN A 33 2.77 1.07 -7.76
N SER A 34 3.54 0.02 -7.43
CA SER A 34 4.12 -0.09 -6.10
C SER A 34 5.14 1.02 -5.89
N GLY A 35 4.99 1.74 -4.77
CA GLY A 35 5.98 2.70 -4.31
C GLY A 35 7.12 2.01 -3.56
N PRO A 36 8.18 2.75 -3.20
CA PRO A 36 9.36 2.19 -2.55
C PRO A 36 9.06 1.45 -1.25
N ILE A 37 8.20 2.01 -0.40
CA ILE A 37 7.81 1.39 0.87
C ILE A 37 7.04 0.09 0.62
N GLY A 38 6.09 0.10 -0.33
CA GLY A 38 5.33 -1.10 -0.68
C GLY A 38 6.20 -2.24 -1.20
N SER A 39 7.21 -1.90 -2.01
CA SER A 39 8.15 -2.89 -2.57
C SER A 39 9.12 -3.46 -1.54
N LEU A 40 9.64 -2.62 -0.62
CA LEU A 40 10.62 -3.04 0.38
C LEU A 40 9.98 -3.71 1.60
N LEU A 41 8.85 -3.20 2.07
CA LEU A 41 8.22 -3.64 3.31
C LEU A 41 7.20 -4.76 3.08
N LEU A 42 6.27 -4.56 2.13
CA LEU A 42 5.05 -5.37 1.98
C LEU A 42 5.10 -6.42 0.87
N SER A 43 6.19 -6.49 0.11
CA SER A 43 6.35 -7.52 -0.92
C SER A 43 6.47 -8.90 -0.28
N LYS A 44 6.27 -9.96 -1.07
CA LYS A 44 6.34 -11.35 -0.56
C LYS A 44 7.67 -11.67 0.12
N ASP A 45 8.76 -11.12 -0.38
CA ASP A 45 10.13 -11.25 0.17
C ASP A 45 10.60 -9.94 0.84
N GLY A 46 9.64 -9.08 1.23
CA GLY A 46 9.88 -7.80 1.89
C GLY A 46 10.29 -7.97 3.35
N TRP A 47 10.66 -6.85 3.97
CA TRP A 47 11.18 -6.84 5.34
C TRP A 47 10.15 -7.28 6.38
N ASP A 48 8.87 -6.93 6.19
CA ASP A 48 7.79 -7.28 7.11
C ASP A 48 6.42 -7.29 6.38
N PRO A 49 6.13 -8.35 5.61
CA PRO A 49 4.97 -8.39 4.71
C PRO A 49 3.61 -8.30 5.42
N PHE A 50 3.58 -8.59 6.72
CA PHE A 50 2.37 -8.64 7.54
C PHE A 50 2.35 -7.60 8.67
N LEU A 51 3.34 -6.69 8.72
CA LEU A 51 3.46 -5.65 9.75
C LEU A 51 3.46 -6.22 11.18
N GLU A 52 4.19 -7.31 11.40
CA GLU A 52 4.29 -7.97 12.72
C GLU A 52 5.30 -7.27 13.65
N GLN A 53 6.23 -6.50 13.09
CA GLN A 53 7.25 -5.77 13.85
C GLN A 53 6.75 -4.36 14.19
N PRO A 54 6.77 -3.94 15.47
CA PRO A 54 6.40 -2.58 15.87
C PRO A 54 7.19 -1.49 15.15
N GLU A 55 8.44 -1.76 14.79
CA GLU A 55 9.33 -0.87 14.04
C GLU A 55 8.76 -0.54 12.66
N SER A 56 8.10 -1.49 12.01
CA SER A 56 7.42 -1.28 10.72
C SER A 56 6.27 -0.27 10.85
N LEU A 57 5.57 -0.25 11.99
CA LEU A 57 4.52 0.73 12.25
C LEU A 57 5.09 2.14 12.46
N TRP A 58 6.25 2.27 13.10
CA TRP A 58 6.97 3.55 13.21
C TRP A 58 7.50 4.04 11.88
N LEU A 59 7.94 3.13 10.99
CA LEU A 59 8.34 3.49 9.63
C LEU A 59 7.17 4.07 8.81
N LEU A 60 5.95 3.60 9.08
CA LEU A 60 4.73 4.09 8.43
C LEU A 60 4.16 5.35 9.11
N HIS A 61 4.59 5.72 10.31
CA HIS A 61 4.08 6.88 11.06
C HIS A 61 4.59 8.21 10.49
#